data_AF-A0A9Q6VPM6-F1
#
_entry.id   AF-A0A9Q6VPM6-F1
#
_cell.length_a   1.000
_cell.length_b   1.000
_cell.length_c   1.000
_cell.angle_alpha   90.00
_cell.angle_beta   90.00
_cell.angle_gamma   90.00
#
_symmetry.space_group_name_H-M   'P 1'
#
loop_
_entity.id
_entity.type
_entity.pdbx_description
1 polymer ?
#
loop_
_entity_poly.entity_id
_entity_poly.type
_entity_poly.pdbx_seq_one_letter_code
_entity_poly.pdbx_strand_id
1 'polypeptide(L)'
;MTSLTPFQRLASRAQRHTPVRALMHWLRQDKQPLPRRQEGLLALVMLTLTLLYLMVEMGFNARLLDVVGGLASHHQVESIEFYGRLIAGTAVALLGLGMVLKKSLRLGWSRLRTTIWAALVIVGCIGTTYFAQLALVNHLVDRSTPDERARAALGVPMTYLMMHHDFKLTGLNLTPEDLQRPEGKTLLATFPIMLLSADHLTESIKQQAQPFFELFAETVRGDADVSYRHYQDSLAELNESYRQYQQGSSRYLEAISAASIARHQQQAWSDYVQNLKQRNRRLTPNNVPRRHAHTVRQSLREKGINVADDWRPNDRAGFNQAVARRVQLQARSTYAAGLVSVDRWIDPGLARAQFFAQLPIQNKWRDALHLPYLITLQPDLSPGGFEQTVYRPTISYDAKQLIEDRLVDPQNYRDRGEKAQIGRDSYRALIVPMIALLFSLLGAFTHIFKCLGFFTRTLCYVPPRLYMLAFAGYALVVLTVPMYWTNKVTEQPLFLDLKQQNGSALGPMGWIIAHSVQWTAQVQPVFYPLNERVRQQLLGGLTYGYQPQ
;
A
#
# COMPACT_ATOMS: atom_id res chain seq x y z
N MET A 1 0.77 79.64 13.82
CA MET A 1 0.55 78.76 12.67
C MET A 1 1.73 77.83 12.54
N THR A 2 1.60 76.56 12.94
CA THR A 2 2.62 75.53 12.70
C THR A 2 1.91 74.30 12.16
N SER A 3 2.10 74.06 10.87
CA SER A 3 1.49 72.98 10.09
C SER A 3 2.18 71.66 10.40
N LEU A 4 1.44 70.70 10.96
CA LEU A 4 1.86 69.32 11.12
C LEU A 4 2.09 68.66 9.74
N THR A 5 3.16 67.88 9.61
CA THR A 5 3.57 67.22 8.36
C THR A 5 2.69 65.99 8.03
N PRO A 6 2.62 65.57 6.74
CA PRO A 6 1.74 64.49 6.29
C PRO A 6 1.96 63.14 7.01
N PHE A 7 3.19 62.88 7.46
CA PHE A 7 3.55 61.65 8.19
C PHE A 7 2.94 61.57 9.59
N GLN A 8 2.73 62.71 10.27
CA GLN A 8 2.07 62.73 11.58
C GLN A 8 0.55 62.50 11.49
N ARG A 9 -0.06 62.76 10.32
CA ARG A 9 -1.47 62.42 10.05
C ARG A 9 -1.70 60.94 9.70
N LEU A 10 -0.66 60.23 9.24
CA LEU A 10 -0.71 58.79 8.99
C LEU A 10 -0.47 57.97 10.27
N ALA A 11 0.39 58.45 11.17
CA ALA A 11 0.64 57.80 12.46
C ALA A 11 -0.56 57.85 13.42
N SER A 12 -1.38 58.91 13.38
CA SER A 12 -2.57 59.03 14.24
C SER A 12 -3.80 58.27 13.72
N ARG A 13 -3.77 57.77 12.48
CA ARG A 13 -4.83 56.92 11.89
C ARG A 13 -4.56 55.41 12.00
N ALA A 14 -3.34 55.02 12.40
CA ALA A 14 -2.92 53.63 12.51
C ALA A 14 -3.09 53.03 13.93
N GLN A 15 -3.53 53.81 14.91
CA GLN A 15 -3.83 53.30 16.25
C GLN A 15 -5.32 52.98 16.41
N ARG A 16 -5.58 51.71 16.72
CA ARG A 16 -6.79 51.11 17.34
C ARG A 16 -7.76 50.31 16.47
N HIS A 17 -7.28 49.42 15.60
CA HIS A 17 -8.02 48.18 15.34
C HIS A 17 -7.04 47.01 15.24
N THR A 18 -6.84 46.29 16.35
CA THR A 18 -6.23 44.94 16.26
C THR A 18 -7.15 44.08 15.39
N PRO A 19 -6.63 43.15 14.57
CA PRO A 19 -7.45 42.25 13.75
C PRO A 19 -8.48 41.49 14.60
N VAL A 20 -8.13 41.20 15.86
CA VAL A 20 -9.03 40.62 16.87
C VAL A 20 -10.18 41.58 17.24
N ARG A 21 -9.93 42.89 17.45
CA ARG A 21 -11.00 43.87 17.69
C ARG A 21 -11.87 44.10 16.45
N ALA A 22 -11.29 44.08 15.25
CA ALA A 22 -12.04 44.18 14.00
C ALA A 22 -12.94 42.94 13.80
N LEU A 23 -12.42 41.74 14.07
CA LEU A 23 -13.18 40.48 14.05
C LEU A 23 -14.27 40.48 15.13
N MET A 24 -13.97 40.89 16.37
CA MET A 24 -14.95 41.00 17.45
C MET A 24 -16.03 42.07 17.18
N HIS A 25 -15.68 43.18 16.54
CA HIS A 25 -16.63 44.22 16.15
C HIS A 25 -17.52 43.74 14.99
N TRP A 26 -16.95 43.00 14.04
CA TRP A 26 -17.67 42.35 12.95
C TRP A 26 -18.64 41.26 13.44
N LEU A 27 -18.23 40.43 14.41
CA LEU A 27 -19.08 39.42 15.05
C LEU A 27 -20.21 40.02 15.92
N ARG A 28 -20.04 41.26 16.44
CA ARG A 28 -20.97 41.89 17.39
C ARG A 28 -22.15 42.63 16.76
N GLN A 29 -22.11 42.97 15.48
CA GLN A 29 -23.14 43.82 14.86
C GLN A 29 -23.72 43.16 13.61
N ASP A 30 -24.79 42.39 13.76
CA ASP A 30 -25.68 42.08 12.64
C ASP A 30 -26.59 43.31 12.41
N LYS A 31 -26.04 44.35 11.78
CA LYS A 31 -26.72 45.67 11.64
C LYS A 31 -28.02 45.59 10.82
N GLN A 32 -28.25 44.50 10.09
CA GLN A 32 -29.46 44.23 9.33
C GLN A 32 -29.74 42.71 9.33
N PRO A 33 -30.58 42.20 10.26
CA PRO A 33 -30.96 40.80 10.28
C PRO A 33 -31.81 40.45 9.05
N LEU A 34 -31.69 39.20 8.57
CA LEU A 34 -32.54 38.70 7.48
C LEU A 34 -34.01 38.59 7.96
N PRO A 35 -35.00 38.67 7.06
CA PRO A 35 -36.36 38.29 7.37
C PRO A 35 -36.43 36.85 7.91
N ARG A 36 -37.24 36.61 8.95
CA ARG A 36 -37.33 35.29 9.63
C ARG A 36 -37.51 34.11 8.67
N ARG A 37 -38.34 34.26 7.62
CA ARG A 37 -38.55 33.21 6.60
C ARG A 37 -37.27 32.87 5.83
N GLN A 38 -36.49 33.87 5.44
CA GLN A 38 -35.23 33.67 4.71
C GLN A 38 -34.14 33.09 5.62
N GLU A 39 -34.09 33.52 6.87
CA GLU A 39 -33.17 32.97 7.87
C GLU A 39 -33.49 31.50 8.18
N GLY A 40 -34.76 31.15 8.36
CA GLY A 40 -35.20 29.77 8.57
C GLY A 40 -34.88 28.86 7.38
N LEU A 41 -35.13 29.33 6.14
CA LEU A 41 -34.77 28.58 4.93
C LEU A 41 -33.26 28.35 4.81
N LEU A 42 -32.46 29.40 5.06
CA LEU A 42 -31.00 29.28 5.04
C LEU A 42 -30.51 28.29 6.12
N ALA A 43 -31.07 28.37 7.33
CA ALA A 43 -30.75 27.47 8.42
C ALA A 43 -31.10 26.02 8.06
N LEU A 44 -32.25 25.78 7.44
CA LEU A 44 -32.65 24.44 6.98
C LEU A 44 -31.71 23.90 5.91
N VAL A 45 -31.39 24.69 4.88
CA VAL A 45 -30.45 24.29 3.82
C VAL A 45 -29.08 23.94 4.41
N MET A 46 -28.55 24.81 5.27
CA MET A 46 -27.25 24.57 5.89
C MET A 46 -27.27 23.40 6.88
N LEU A 47 -28.39 23.16 7.57
CA LEU A 47 -28.58 22.00 8.44
C LEU A 47 -28.51 20.72 7.60
N THR A 48 -29.26 20.63 6.51
CA THR A 48 -29.25 19.46 5.62
C THR A 48 -27.84 19.20 5.06
N LEU A 49 -27.17 20.22 4.52
CA LEU A 49 -25.80 20.07 3.99
C LEU A 49 -24.80 19.63 5.07
N THR A 50 -24.91 20.19 6.28
CA THR A 50 -24.01 19.84 7.38
C THR A 50 -24.29 18.43 7.90
N LEU A 51 -25.55 17.99 7.95
CA LEU A 51 -25.92 16.62 8.32
C LEU A 51 -25.40 15.59 7.30
N LEU A 52 -25.54 15.87 6.01
CA LEU A 52 -24.98 15.00 4.95
C LEU A 52 -23.46 14.88 5.05
N TYR A 53 -22.78 16.00 5.27
CA TYR A 53 -21.34 15.99 5.53
C TYR A 53 -20.98 15.19 6.79
N LEU A 54 -21.71 15.37 7.90
CA LEU A 54 -21.46 14.62 9.13
C LEU A 54 -21.63 13.12 8.92
N MET A 55 -22.60 12.67 8.11
CA MET A 55 -22.72 11.25 7.79
C MET A 55 -21.44 10.71 7.15
N VAL A 56 -20.90 11.42 6.16
CA VAL A 56 -19.64 11.07 5.48
C VAL A 56 -18.45 11.14 6.45
N GLU A 57 -18.31 12.20 7.22
CA GLU A 57 -17.26 12.39 8.23
C GLU A 57 -17.25 11.26 9.27
N MET A 58 -18.43 10.91 9.80
CA MET A 58 -18.58 9.81 10.76
C MET A 58 -18.17 8.48 10.13
N GLY A 59 -18.61 8.20 8.89
CA GLY A 59 -18.19 7.00 8.19
C GLY A 59 -16.67 6.94 7.94
N PHE A 60 -16.05 8.08 7.60
CA PHE A 60 -14.60 8.16 7.45
C PHE A 60 -13.88 7.95 8.78
N ASN A 61 -14.36 8.55 9.88
CA ASN A 61 -13.75 8.41 11.20
C ASN A 61 -13.73 6.95 11.69
N ALA A 62 -14.81 6.20 11.48
CA ALA A 62 -14.84 4.77 11.79
C ALA A 62 -13.79 4.00 10.97
N ARG A 63 -13.73 4.26 9.66
CA ARG A 63 -12.78 3.59 8.78
C ARG A 63 -11.33 3.95 9.08
N LEU A 64 -11.05 5.20 9.43
CA LEU A 64 -9.73 5.67 9.81
C LEU A 64 -9.20 4.91 11.02
N LEU A 65 -10.07 4.59 11.98
CA LEU A 65 -9.71 3.80 13.16
C LEU A 65 -9.46 2.32 12.83
N ASP A 66 -10.04 1.78 11.74
CA ASP A 66 -9.73 0.43 11.25
C ASP A 66 -8.40 0.35 10.48
N VAL A 67 -8.03 1.42 9.79
CA VAL A 67 -6.74 1.52 9.06
C VAL A 67 -5.58 1.55 10.04
N VAL A 68 -5.83 2.17 11.18
CA VAL A 68 -4.91 2.23 12.30
C VAL A 68 -4.70 0.83 12.88
N GLY A 69 -3.46 0.34 12.78
CA GLY A 69 -3.00 -0.91 13.38
C GLY A 69 -2.70 -2.03 12.37
N GLY A 70 -3.16 -1.92 11.13
CA GLY A 70 -2.71 -2.79 10.04
C GLY A 70 -1.40 -2.29 9.41
N LEU A 71 -0.67 -3.17 8.73
CA LEU A 71 0.35 -2.77 7.74
C LEU A 71 -0.38 -2.19 6.53
N ALA A 72 -0.92 -0.97 6.69
CA ALA A 72 -1.50 -0.25 5.58
C ALA A 72 -0.42 -0.09 4.52
N SER A 73 -0.66 -0.68 3.35
CA SER A 73 0.20 -0.47 2.18
C SER A 73 0.34 1.03 1.91
N HIS A 74 1.44 1.44 1.27
CA HIS A 74 1.65 2.85 0.90
C HIS A 74 0.42 3.45 0.19
N HIS A 75 -0.19 2.68 -0.71
CA HIS A 75 -1.41 3.08 -1.42
C HIS A 75 -2.62 3.26 -0.48
N GLN A 76 -2.80 2.38 0.53
CA GLN A 76 -3.87 2.53 1.51
C GLN A 76 -3.67 3.79 2.37
N VAL A 77 -2.43 4.06 2.82
CA VAL A 77 -2.11 5.29 3.56
C VAL A 77 -2.38 6.53 2.70
N GLU A 78 -1.94 6.54 1.44
CA GLU A 78 -2.19 7.63 0.50
C GLU A 78 -3.69 7.85 0.24
N SER A 79 -4.46 6.78 0.11
CA SER A 79 -5.91 6.89 -0.11
C SER A 79 -6.60 7.54 1.09
N ILE A 80 -6.23 7.14 2.31
CA ILE A 80 -6.77 7.71 3.55
C ILE A 80 -6.34 9.17 3.72
N GLU A 81 -5.10 9.51 3.38
CA GLU A 81 -4.64 10.90 3.33
C GLU A 81 -5.47 11.74 2.35
N PHE A 82 -5.72 11.21 1.16
CA PHE A 82 -6.48 11.89 0.12
C PHE A 82 -7.91 12.19 0.58
N TYR A 83 -8.64 11.18 1.06
CA TYR A 83 -10.01 11.37 1.54
C TYR A 83 -10.05 12.25 2.79
N GLY A 84 -9.15 12.05 3.74
CA GLY A 84 -9.08 12.86 4.96
C GLY A 84 -8.90 14.36 4.66
N ARG A 85 -8.03 14.70 3.69
CA ARG A 85 -7.83 16.09 3.26
C ARG A 85 -9.03 16.69 2.55
N LEU A 86 -9.70 15.91 1.69
CA LEU A 86 -10.92 16.35 1.01
C LEU A 86 -12.08 16.61 1.99
N ILE A 87 -12.24 15.71 2.96
CA ILE A 87 -13.27 15.79 3.98
C ILE A 87 -13.02 17.00 4.90
N ALA A 88 -11.78 17.18 5.39
CA ALA A 88 -11.41 18.36 6.18
C ALA A 88 -11.60 19.67 5.39
N GLY A 89 -11.23 19.68 4.10
CA GLY A 89 -11.47 20.82 3.22
C GLY A 89 -12.96 21.14 3.03
N THR A 90 -13.80 20.11 2.95
CA THR A 90 -15.26 20.24 2.88
C THR A 90 -15.84 20.83 4.17
N ALA A 91 -15.30 20.44 5.33
CA ALA A 91 -15.64 21.01 6.63
C ALA A 91 -15.44 22.55 6.64
N VAL A 92 -14.25 23.00 6.23
CA VAL A 92 -13.90 24.42 6.12
C VAL A 92 -14.77 25.13 5.08
N ALA A 93 -15.03 24.49 3.93
CA ALA A 93 -15.92 25.03 2.89
C ALA A 93 -17.34 25.26 3.42
N LEU A 94 -17.89 24.35 4.24
CA LEU A 94 -19.21 24.52 4.86
C LEU A 94 -19.26 25.68 5.86
N LEU A 95 -18.15 25.99 6.55
CA LEU A 95 -18.03 27.21 7.35
C LEU A 95 -18.15 28.47 6.47
N GLY A 96 -17.43 28.49 5.34
CA GLY A 96 -17.46 29.57 4.36
C GLY A 96 -18.82 29.75 3.66
N LEU A 97 -19.45 28.64 3.25
CA LEU A 97 -20.66 28.64 2.45
C LEU A 97 -21.83 29.34 3.15
N GLY A 98 -22.00 29.12 4.46
CA GLY A 98 -23.03 29.80 5.24
C GLY A 98 -22.90 31.33 5.20
N MET A 99 -21.67 31.86 5.16
CA MET A 99 -21.42 33.30 5.05
C MET A 99 -21.77 33.83 3.66
N VAL A 100 -21.40 33.10 2.60
CA VAL A 100 -21.71 33.48 1.21
C VAL A 100 -23.23 33.51 0.97
N LEU A 101 -23.94 32.47 1.38
CA LEU A 101 -25.39 32.38 1.21
C LEU A 101 -26.11 33.47 2.00
N LYS A 102 -25.70 33.72 3.26
CA LYS A 102 -26.24 34.83 4.06
C LYS A 102 -25.97 36.20 3.43
N LYS A 103 -24.80 36.40 2.80
CA LYS A 103 -24.46 37.65 2.10
C LYS A 103 -25.24 37.81 0.80
N SER A 104 -25.41 36.73 0.04
CA SER A 104 -26.21 36.68 -1.18
C SER A 104 -27.65 37.10 -0.93
N LEU A 105 -28.28 36.56 0.12
CA LEU A 105 -29.65 36.92 0.48
C LEU A 105 -29.76 38.39 0.92
N ARG A 106 -28.79 38.88 1.69
CA ARG A 106 -28.76 40.28 2.16
C ARG A 106 -28.58 41.29 1.04
N LEU A 107 -27.75 40.97 0.04
CA LEU A 107 -27.42 41.88 -1.06
C LEU A 107 -28.26 41.63 -2.32
N GLY A 108 -29.23 40.71 -2.28
CA GLY A 108 -30.08 40.39 -3.43
C GLY A 108 -29.31 39.89 -4.66
N TRP A 109 -28.27 39.06 -4.47
CA TRP A 109 -27.47 38.56 -5.60
C TRP A 109 -28.29 37.67 -6.53
N SER A 110 -27.96 37.72 -7.83
CA SER A 110 -28.52 36.79 -8.82
C SER A 110 -28.04 35.36 -8.56
N ARG A 111 -28.84 34.36 -8.95
CA ARG A 111 -28.52 32.94 -8.77
C ARG A 111 -27.14 32.58 -9.32
N LEU A 112 -26.82 33.06 -10.53
CA LEU A 112 -25.52 32.83 -11.16
C LEU A 112 -24.36 33.37 -10.31
N ARG A 113 -24.47 34.60 -9.81
CA ARG A 113 -23.45 35.21 -8.95
C ARG A 113 -23.27 34.41 -7.65
N THR A 114 -24.36 33.99 -7.03
CA THR A 114 -24.32 33.18 -5.80
C THR A 114 -23.65 31.84 -6.04
N THR A 115 -23.98 31.15 -7.12
CA THR A 115 -23.36 29.87 -7.49
C THR A 115 -21.88 30.01 -7.75
N ILE A 116 -21.44 31.05 -8.48
CA ILE A 116 -20.02 31.32 -8.73
C ILE A 116 -19.26 31.53 -7.40
N TRP A 117 -19.78 32.39 -6.51
CA TRP A 117 -19.13 32.64 -5.22
C TRP A 117 -19.15 31.43 -4.29
N ALA A 118 -20.22 30.63 -4.31
CA ALA A 118 -20.29 29.38 -3.57
C ALA A 118 -19.24 28.39 -4.06
N ALA A 119 -19.14 28.20 -5.39
CA ALA A 119 -18.14 27.33 -6.00
C ALA A 119 -16.71 27.80 -5.69
N LEU A 120 -16.43 29.10 -5.80
CA LEU A 120 -15.12 29.67 -5.45
C LEU A 120 -14.76 29.42 -3.98
N VAL A 121 -15.71 29.55 -3.05
CA VAL A 121 -15.46 29.24 -1.64
C VAL A 121 -15.26 27.75 -1.41
N ILE A 122 -16.03 26.89 -2.06
CA ILE A 122 -15.88 25.44 -1.94
C ILE A 122 -14.50 25.00 -2.46
N VAL A 123 -14.18 25.34 -3.71
CA VAL A 123 -12.90 24.97 -4.34
C VAL A 123 -11.73 25.62 -3.60
N GLY A 124 -11.86 26.90 -3.24
CA GLY A 124 -10.85 27.63 -2.49
C GLY A 124 -10.55 26.99 -1.13
N CYS A 125 -11.57 26.75 -0.30
CA CYS A 125 -11.40 26.14 1.01
C CYS A 125 -10.88 24.70 0.95
N ILE A 126 -11.39 23.88 0.01
CA ILE A 126 -10.90 22.52 -0.18
C ILE A 126 -9.43 22.55 -0.60
N GLY A 127 -9.08 23.32 -1.64
CA GLY A 127 -7.70 23.43 -2.12
C GLY A 127 -6.74 23.95 -1.04
N THR A 128 -7.09 25.05 -0.36
CA THR A 128 -6.23 25.60 0.69
C THR A 128 -6.03 24.63 1.84
N THR A 129 -7.09 23.93 2.27
CA THR A 129 -7.00 22.99 3.40
C THR A 129 -6.19 21.76 3.00
N TYR A 130 -6.40 21.25 1.78
CA TYR A 130 -5.66 20.13 1.23
C TYR A 130 -4.16 20.41 1.22
N PHE A 131 -3.75 21.54 0.64
CA PHE A 131 -2.33 21.91 0.58
C PHE A 131 -1.76 22.29 1.95
N ALA A 132 -2.55 22.90 2.84
CA ALA A 132 -2.10 23.22 4.19
C ALA A 132 -1.82 21.95 5.02
N GLN A 133 -2.69 20.94 4.96
CA GLN A 133 -2.47 19.67 5.65
C GLN A 133 -1.32 18.87 5.02
N LEU A 134 -1.19 18.87 3.68
CA LEU A 134 -0.03 18.28 3.01
C LEU A 134 1.27 18.96 3.44
N ALA A 135 1.30 20.29 3.47
CA ALA A 135 2.45 21.06 3.91
C ALA A 135 2.79 20.81 5.39
N LEU A 136 1.78 20.68 6.25
CA LEU A 136 1.97 20.34 7.67
C LEU A 136 2.62 18.96 7.83
N VAL A 137 2.08 17.93 7.17
CA VAL A 137 2.64 16.57 7.25
C VAL A 137 4.07 16.54 6.71
N ASN A 138 4.30 17.15 5.54
CA ASN A 138 5.65 17.21 4.97
C ASN A 138 6.59 17.98 5.90
N HIS A 139 6.16 19.08 6.51
CA HIS A 139 6.96 19.83 7.46
C HIS A 139 7.35 19.00 8.68
N LEU A 140 6.44 18.20 9.23
CA LEU A 140 6.72 17.29 10.35
C LEU A 140 7.72 16.19 9.94
N VAL A 141 7.52 15.57 8.77
CA VAL A 141 8.45 14.55 8.25
C VAL A 141 9.83 15.15 7.98
N ASP A 142 9.92 16.33 7.38
CA ASP A 142 11.17 16.99 7.03
C ASP A 142 11.94 17.49 8.26
N ARG A 143 11.25 17.79 9.36
CA ARG A 143 11.85 18.17 10.64
C ARG A 143 12.16 17.00 11.57
N SER A 144 11.74 15.79 11.23
CA SER A 144 12.01 14.61 12.05
C SER A 144 13.51 14.32 12.14
N THR A 145 13.98 13.96 13.33
CA THR A 145 15.38 13.61 13.58
C THR A 145 15.70 12.20 13.08
N PRO A 146 16.98 11.87 12.84
CA PRO A 146 17.38 10.50 12.48
C PRO A 146 16.95 9.47 13.55
N ASP A 147 17.00 9.83 14.84
CA ASP A 147 16.52 8.98 15.94
C ASP A 147 15.01 8.76 15.91
N GLU A 148 14.22 9.81 15.67
CA GLU A 148 12.76 9.68 15.52
C GLU A 148 12.39 8.79 14.33
N ARG A 149 13.12 8.90 13.22
CA ARG A 149 12.95 8.04 12.04
C ARG A 149 13.33 6.59 12.32
N ALA A 150 14.41 6.34 13.07
CA ALA A 150 14.82 5.01 13.47
C ALA A 150 13.79 4.35 14.41
N ARG A 151 13.30 5.09 15.41
CA ARG A 151 12.22 4.63 16.31
C ARG A 151 10.94 4.34 15.51
N ALA A 152 10.60 5.19 14.54
CA ALA A 152 9.44 4.96 13.68
C ALA A 152 9.57 3.68 12.83
N ALA A 153 10.78 3.38 12.32
CA ALA A 153 11.04 2.18 11.54
C ALA A 153 10.80 0.88 12.32
N LEU A 154 10.94 0.92 13.66
CA LEU A 154 10.63 -0.18 14.58
C LEU A 154 9.19 -0.15 15.10
N GLY A 155 8.63 1.06 15.30
CA GLY A 155 7.26 1.25 15.76
C GLY A 155 6.21 0.67 14.81
N VAL A 156 6.47 0.69 13.49
CA VAL A 156 5.56 0.10 12.49
C VAL A 156 5.41 -1.42 12.69
N PRO A 157 6.47 -2.25 12.63
CA PRO A 157 6.37 -3.69 12.91
C PRO A 157 5.77 -4.00 14.28
N MET A 158 6.15 -3.21 15.29
CA MET A 158 5.67 -3.39 16.66
C MET A 158 4.15 -3.21 16.77
N THR A 159 3.61 -2.15 16.19
CA THR A 159 2.17 -1.87 16.21
C THR A 159 1.39 -2.95 15.48
N TYR A 160 1.95 -3.47 14.39
CA TYR A 160 1.36 -4.58 13.65
C TYR A 160 1.33 -5.88 14.46
N LEU A 161 2.44 -6.22 15.13
CA LEU A 161 2.52 -7.39 16.00
C LEU A 161 1.54 -7.32 17.16
N MET A 162 1.35 -6.13 17.76
CA MET A 162 0.35 -5.93 18.81
C MET A 162 -1.08 -6.19 18.30
N MET A 163 -1.39 -5.85 17.05
CA MET A 163 -2.72 -6.08 16.48
C MET A 163 -2.98 -7.57 16.17
N HIS A 164 -1.98 -8.26 15.62
CA HIS A 164 -2.17 -9.59 15.03
C HIS A 164 -1.71 -10.76 15.92
N HIS A 165 -0.91 -10.49 16.94
CA HIS A 165 -0.44 -11.50 17.89
C HIS A 165 -0.69 -11.08 19.33
N ASP A 166 -0.64 -12.04 20.26
CA ASP A 166 -0.59 -11.77 21.71
C ASP A 166 0.82 -11.24 22.10
N PHE A 167 1.31 -10.25 21.34
CA PHE A 167 2.59 -9.60 21.57
C PHE A 167 2.46 -8.65 22.75
N LYS A 168 2.88 -9.12 23.92
CA LYS A 168 2.77 -8.39 25.19
C LYS A 168 3.92 -7.44 25.38
N LEU A 169 3.58 -6.20 25.71
CA LEU A 169 4.53 -5.20 26.16
C LEU A 169 4.46 -5.07 27.67
N THR A 170 5.62 -4.96 28.29
CA THR A 170 5.71 -4.71 29.73
C THR A 170 4.94 -3.43 30.06
N GLY A 171 3.98 -3.53 30.98
CA GLY A 171 3.11 -2.41 31.36
C GLY A 171 1.89 -2.21 30.46
N LEU A 172 1.64 -3.09 29.48
CA LEU A 172 0.43 -3.15 28.68
C LEU A 172 -0.27 -4.50 28.86
N ASN A 173 -1.21 -4.57 29.80
CA ASN A 173 -1.98 -5.77 30.13
C ASN A 173 -3.33 -5.75 29.38
N LEU A 174 -3.27 -5.75 28.05
CA LEU A 174 -4.44 -5.79 27.18
C LEU A 174 -4.47 -7.10 26.40
N THR A 175 -5.65 -7.69 26.24
CA THR A 175 -5.83 -8.86 25.38
C THR A 175 -6.00 -8.43 23.92
N PRO A 176 -5.82 -9.33 22.93
CA PRO A 176 -6.15 -9.04 21.53
C PRO A 176 -7.58 -8.52 21.35
N GLU A 177 -8.54 -9.03 22.12
CA GLU A 177 -9.93 -8.54 22.10
C GLU A 177 -10.04 -7.10 22.61
N ASP A 178 -9.28 -6.74 23.65
CA ASP A 178 -9.23 -5.37 24.16
C ASP A 178 -8.61 -4.41 23.12
N LEU A 179 -7.63 -4.86 22.34
CA LEU A 179 -7.02 -4.09 21.24
C LEU A 179 -7.97 -3.87 20.05
N GLN A 180 -8.91 -4.79 19.83
CA GLN A 180 -9.96 -4.63 18.81
C GLN A 180 -11.09 -3.68 19.23
N ARG A 181 -11.21 -3.33 20.52
CA ARG A 181 -12.17 -2.32 20.99
C ARG A 181 -11.77 -0.92 20.50
N PRO A 182 -12.70 0.05 20.43
CA PRO A 182 -12.38 1.40 19.95
C PRO A 182 -11.21 2.08 20.70
N GLU A 183 -11.13 1.87 22.01
CA GLU A 183 -10.03 2.36 22.86
C GLU A 183 -8.70 1.73 22.45
N GLY A 184 -8.70 0.41 22.24
CA GLY A 184 -7.54 -0.36 21.82
C GLY A 184 -7.04 0.04 20.44
N LYS A 185 -7.93 0.22 19.47
CA LYS A 185 -7.56 0.75 18.15
C LYS A 185 -7.01 2.18 18.24
N THR A 186 -7.57 2.99 19.13
CA THR A 186 -7.05 4.35 19.36
C THR A 186 -5.68 4.31 20.02
N LEU A 187 -5.44 3.37 20.93
CA LEU A 187 -4.10 3.09 21.43
C LEU A 187 -3.18 2.77 20.27
N LEU A 188 -3.50 1.80 19.41
CA LEU A 188 -2.65 1.46 18.26
C LEU A 188 -2.40 2.64 17.30
N ALA A 189 -3.33 3.61 17.22
CA ALA A 189 -3.14 4.87 16.47
C ALA A 189 -2.06 5.75 17.09
N THR A 190 -2.15 5.89 18.40
CA THR A 190 -1.46 6.90 19.18
C THR A 190 -0.12 6.40 19.72
N PHE A 191 -0.06 5.11 20.02
CA PHE A 191 1.03 4.39 20.64
C PHE A 191 2.36 4.54 19.91
N PRO A 192 2.43 4.50 18.57
CA PRO A 192 3.71 4.67 17.87
C PRO A 192 4.35 6.04 18.09
N ILE A 193 3.56 7.11 18.18
CA ILE A 193 4.06 8.46 18.50
C ILE A 193 4.54 8.50 19.96
N MET A 194 3.78 7.87 20.86
CA MET A 194 4.20 7.76 22.25
C MET A 194 5.50 6.96 22.40
N LEU A 195 5.73 5.98 21.52
CA LEU A 195 6.95 5.20 21.42
C LEU A 195 8.16 6.02 21.01
N LEU A 196 7.96 7.09 20.24
CA LEU A 196 9.07 7.95 19.79
C LEU A 196 9.81 8.59 20.96
N SER A 197 9.24 8.65 22.16
CA SER A 197 9.92 9.14 23.37
C SER A 197 10.53 8.03 24.26
N ALA A 198 10.39 6.76 23.89
CA ALA A 198 10.72 5.62 24.76
C ALA A 198 12.03 4.93 24.36
N ASP A 199 13.14 5.37 24.96
CA ASP A 199 14.47 4.82 24.66
C ASP A 199 14.63 3.35 25.11
N HIS A 200 14.13 3.00 26.29
CA HIS A 200 14.29 1.65 26.87
C HIS A 200 13.61 0.53 26.06
N LEU A 201 12.51 0.85 25.39
CA LEU A 201 11.75 -0.12 24.62
C LEU A 201 12.46 -0.48 23.31
N THR A 202 13.06 0.53 22.68
CA THR A 202 13.87 0.37 21.47
C THR A 202 15.09 -0.51 21.74
N GLU A 203 15.75 -0.31 22.88
CA GLU A 203 16.91 -1.13 23.30
C GLU A 203 16.52 -2.58 23.61
N SER A 204 15.33 -2.80 24.19
CA SER A 204 14.83 -4.15 24.45
C SER A 204 14.55 -4.93 23.15
N ILE A 205 14.01 -4.25 22.13
CA ILE A 205 13.82 -4.84 20.79
C ILE A 205 15.17 -5.16 20.14
N LYS A 206 16.17 -4.28 20.26
CA LYS A 206 17.53 -4.54 19.74
C LYS A 206 18.12 -5.82 20.30
N GLN A 207 17.93 -6.09 21.59
CA GLN A 207 18.43 -7.31 22.25
C GLN A 207 17.72 -8.58 21.76
N GLN A 208 16.47 -8.47 21.31
CA GLN A 208 15.64 -9.59 20.84
C GLN A 208 15.24 -9.43 19.36
N ALA A 209 16.13 -8.84 18.56
CA ALA A 209 15.82 -8.44 17.19
C ALA A 209 15.41 -9.63 16.32
N GLN A 210 16.13 -10.75 16.43
CA GLN A 210 15.85 -11.93 15.61
C GLN A 210 14.46 -12.52 15.89
N PRO A 211 14.09 -12.92 17.13
CA PRO A 211 12.74 -13.40 17.41
C PRO A 211 11.64 -12.38 17.08
N PHE A 212 11.89 -11.09 17.30
CA PHE A 212 10.93 -10.02 16.99
C PHE A 212 10.63 -9.94 15.49
N PHE A 213 11.66 -9.92 14.65
CA PHE A 213 11.48 -9.84 13.20
C PHE A 213 11.07 -11.16 12.57
N GLU A 214 11.41 -12.31 13.17
CA GLU A 214 10.87 -13.62 12.76
C GLU A 214 9.36 -13.68 13.01
N LEU A 215 8.90 -13.25 14.19
CA LEU A 215 7.47 -13.15 14.47
C LEU A 215 6.79 -12.21 13.47
N PHE A 216 7.36 -11.03 13.21
CA PHE A 216 6.80 -10.08 12.25
C PHE A 216 6.77 -10.64 10.82
N ALA A 217 7.84 -11.29 10.35
CA ALA A 217 7.88 -11.91 9.04
C ALA A 217 6.85 -13.05 8.91
N GLU A 218 6.67 -13.84 9.97
CA GLU A 218 5.65 -14.88 10.07
C GLU A 218 4.23 -14.28 9.98
N THR A 219 3.95 -13.19 10.70
CA THR A 219 2.67 -12.48 10.60
C THR A 219 2.38 -11.98 9.19
N VAL A 220 3.38 -11.42 8.52
CA VAL A 220 3.23 -10.83 7.17
C VAL A 220 3.06 -11.92 6.10
N ARG A 221 3.82 -13.02 6.21
CA ARG A 221 3.76 -14.12 5.24
C ARG A 221 2.51 -14.99 5.43
N GLY A 222 1.98 -15.03 6.65
CA GLY A 222 0.82 -15.84 7.02
C GLY A 222 1.20 -17.30 7.32
N ASP A 223 0.21 -18.07 7.79
CA ASP A 223 0.42 -19.39 8.37
C ASP A 223 1.19 -20.36 7.45
N ALA A 224 2.00 -21.22 8.07
CA ALA A 224 2.75 -22.27 7.37
C ALA A 224 1.84 -23.17 6.52
N ASP A 225 0.62 -23.46 6.98
CA ASP A 225 -0.38 -24.26 6.26
C ASP A 225 -0.88 -23.56 4.99
N VAL A 226 -1.06 -22.23 5.03
CA VAL A 226 -1.43 -21.43 3.85
C VAL A 226 -0.28 -21.44 2.84
N SER A 227 0.94 -21.18 3.31
CA SER A 227 2.16 -21.23 2.49
C SER A 227 2.37 -22.62 1.87
N TYR A 228 2.07 -23.69 2.61
CA TYR A 228 2.16 -25.07 2.11
C TYR A 228 1.14 -25.35 1.00
N ARG A 229 -0.09 -24.83 1.10
CA ARG A 229 -1.07 -24.94 0.01
C ARG A 229 -0.59 -24.27 -1.28
N HIS A 230 -0.01 -23.06 -1.18
CA HIS A 230 0.59 -22.40 -2.36
C HIS A 230 1.75 -23.22 -2.95
N TYR A 231 2.56 -23.85 -2.10
CA TYR A 231 3.58 -24.80 -2.56
C TYR A 231 2.96 -26.00 -3.31
N GLN A 232 1.86 -26.57 -2.82
CA GLN A 232 1.16 -27.67 -3.50
C GLN A 232 0.58 -27.23 -4.85
N ASP A 233 -0.03 -26.05 -4.93
CA ASP A 233 -0.60 -25.49 -6.15
C ASP A 233 0.49 -25.24 -7.21
N SER A 234 1.60 -24.61 -6.81
CA SER A 234 2.75 -24.38 -7.71
C SER A 234 3.41 -25.68 -8.16
N LEU A 235 3.46 -26.71 -7.30
CA LEU A 235 3.94 -28.04 -7.66
C LEU A 235 3.04 -28.70 -8.70
N ALA A 236 1.72 -28.51 -8.64
CA ALA A 236 0.79 -29.06 -9.63
C ALA A 236 1.04 -28.46 -11.03
N GLU A 237 1.28 -27.15 -11.13
CA GLU A 237 1.64 -26.49 -12.40
C GLU A 237 2.99 -26.99 -12.94
N LEU A 238 4.00 -27.11 -12.08
CA LEU A 238 5.32 -27.61 -12.49
C LEU A 238 5.30 -29.09 -12.87
N ASN A 239 4.42 -29.89 -12.28
CA ASN A 239 4.21 -31.27 -12.69
C ASN A 239 3.68 -31.36 -14.13
N GLU A 240 2.81 -30.43 -14.55
CA GLU A 240 2.37 -30.36 -15.95
C GLU A 240 3.54 -29.99 -16.87
N SER A 241 4.38 -29.03 -16.45
CA SER A 241 5.61 -28.67 -17.18
C SER A 241 6.55 -29.88 -17.32
N TYR A 242 6.69 -30.70 -16.27
CA TYR A 242 7.48 -31.94 -16.33
C TYR A 242 6.88 -32.98 -17.29
N ARG A 243 5.55 -33.15 -17.35
CA ARG A 243 4.91 -34.06 -18.31
C ARG A 243 5.20 -33.64 -19.75
N GLN A 244 5.10 -32.33 -20.04
CA GLN A 244 5.40 -31.78 -21.37
C GLN A 244 6.87 -31.99 -21.74
N TYR A 245 7.78 -31.70 -20.79
CA TYR A 245 9.20 -32.00 -20.92
C TYR A 245 9.44 -33.49 -21.21
N GLN A 246 8.80 -34.40 -20.46
CA GLN A 246 8.99 -35.84 -20.62
C GLN A 246 8.52 -36.33 -21.99
N GLN A 247 7.38 -35.81 -22.48
CA GLN A 247 6.89 -36.12 -23.83
C GLN A 247 7.84 -35.59 -24.92
N GLY A 248 8.28 -34.34 -24.80
CA GLY A 248 9.24 -33.73 -25.74
C GLY A 248 10.58 -34.47 -25.75
N SER A 249 11.08 -34.81 -24.56
CA SER A 249 12.31 -35.59 -24.36
C SER A 249 12.20 -36.98 -24.98
N SER A 250 11.09 -37.68 -24.75
CA SER A 250 10.88 -39.03 -25.33
C SER A 250 10.85 -38.97 -26.85
N ARG A 251 10.15 -37.99 -27.43
CA ARG A 251 10.14 -37.75 -28.89
C ARG A 251 11.53 -37.44 -29.44
N TYR A 252 12.32 -36.63 -28.73
CA TYR A 252 13.68 -36.31 -29.11
C TYR A 252 14.56 -37.56 -29.12
N LEU A 253 14.55 -38.34 -28.02
CA LEU A 253 15.35 -39.56 -27.87
C LEU A 253 14.94 -40.63 -28.91
N GLU A 254 13.65 -40.77 -29.19
CA GLU A 254 13.16 -41.66 -30.26
C GLU A 254 13.64 -41.19 -31.64
N ALA A 255 13.54 -39.89 -31.93
CA ALA A 255 13.94 -39.31 -33.22
C ALA A 255 15.43 -39.52 -33.52
N ILE A 256 16.29 -39.46 -32.50
CA ILE A 256 17.74 -39.68 -32.64
C ILE A 256 18.16 -41.13 -32.42
N SER A 257 17.23 -42.05 -32.14
CA SER A 257 17.55 -43.46 -31.94
C SER A 257 18.16 -44.07 -33.22
N ALA A 258 19.06 -45.03 -33.06
CA ALA A 258 19.71 -45.71 -34.18
C ALA A 258 18.69 -46.31 -35.16
N ALA A 259 17.60 -46.89 -34.65
CA ALA A 259 16.52 -47.44 -35.46
C ALA A 259 15.77 -46.35 -36.25
N SER A 260 15.43 -45.22 -35.64
CA SER A 260 14.75 -44.12 -36.32
C SER A 260 15.64 -43.49 -37.40
N ILE A 261 16.90 -43.22 -37.08
CA ILE A 261 17.87 -42.70 -38.03
C ILE A 261 18.03 -43.66 -39.22
N ALA A 262 18.14 -44.97 -38.97
CA ALA A 262 18.23 -45.97 -40.03
C ALA A 262 17.00 -45.99 -40.95
N ARG A 263 15.79 -45.85 -40.38
CA ARG A 263 14.55 -45.72 -41.17
C ARG A 263 14.56 -44.48 -42.06
N HIS A 264 14.92 -43.32 -41.51
CA HIS A 264 15.06 -42.07 -42.27
C HIS A 264 16.13 -42.15 -43.35
N GLN A 265 17.27 -42.78 -43.08
CA GLN A 265 18.33 -43.02 -44.06
C GLN A 265 17.84 -43.89 -45.23
N GLN A 266 17.13 -44.98 -44.93
CA GLN A 266 16.58 -45.88 -45.96
C GLN A 266 15.52 -45.18 -46.82
N GLN A 267 14.61 -44.44 -46.20
CA GLN A 267 13.59 -43.66 -46.90
C GLN A 267 14.23 -42.59 -47.79
N ALA A 268 15.12 -41.76 -47.24
CA ALA A 268 15.80 -40.71 -47.99
C ALA A 268 16.64 -41.27 -49.14
N TRP A 269 17.28 -42.44 -48.96
CA TRP A 269 18.02 -43.11 -50.03
C TRP A 269 17.10 -43.63 -51.13
N SER A 270 15.97 -44.26 -50.76
CA SER A 270 14.95 -44.69 -51.72
C SER A 270 14.41 -43.50 -52.53
N ASP A 271 14.08 -42.41 -51.86
CA ASP A 271 13.59 -41.18 -52.49
C ASP A 271 14.64 -40.59 -53.42
N TYR A 272 15.91 -40.56 -53.00
CA TYR A 272 17.02 -40.13 -53.85
C TYR A 272 17.13 -40.97 -55.14
N VAL A 273 17.09 -42.30 -55.01
CA VAL A 273 17.13 -43.21 -56.17
C VAL A 273 15.92 -43.02 -57.09
N GLN A 274 14.71 -42.85 -56.53
CA GLN A 274 13.51 -42.60 -57.32
C GLN A 274 13.56 -41.25 -58.04
N ASN A 275 14.03 -40.20 -57.37
CA ASN A 275 14.22 -38.88 -57.98
C ASN A 275 15.21 -38.93 -59.16
N LEU A 276 16.28 -39.74 -59.07
CA LEU A 276 17.18 -39.97 -60.21
C LEU A 276 16.46 -40.65 -61.37
N LYS A 277 15.68 -41.69 -61.10
CA LYS A 277 14.90 -42.43 -62.11
C LYS A 277 13.80 -41.59 -62.77
N GLN A 278 13.20 -40.65 -62.04
CA GLN A 278 12.22 -39.70 -62.58
C GLN A 278 12.88 -38.74 -63.58
N ARG A 279 14.10 -38.29 -63.31
CA ARG A 279 14.87 -37.46 -64.24
C ARG A 279 15.29 -38.23 -65.50
N ASN A 280 15.67 -39.49 -65.35
CA ASN A 280 15.89 -40.41 -66.46
C ASN A 280 15.84 -41.85 -65.93
N ARG A 281 14.97 -42.69 -66.51
CA ARG A 281 14.72 -44.07 -66.06
C ARG A 281 15.96 -44.96 -65.97
N ARG A 282 17.04 -44.61 -66.69
CA ARG A 282 18.31 -45.34 -66.70
C ARG A 282 19.30 -44.89 -65.61
N LEU A 283 19.05 -43.76 -64.93
CA LEU A 283 19.95 -43.24 -63.90
C LEU A 283 19.81 -44.02 -62.59
N THR A 284 20.97 -44.34 -62.02
CA THR A 284 21.18 -44.96 -60.71
C THR A 284 22.36 -44.27 -60.04
N PRO A 285 22.53 -44.39 -58.71
CA PRO A 285 23.68 -43.84 -58.00
C PRO A 285 25.04 -44.16 -58.64
N ASN A 286 25.18 -45.36 -59.25
CA ASN A 286 26.44 -45.85 -59.81
C ASN A 286 26.77 -45.31 -61.21
N ASN A 287 25.80 -44.78 -61.94
CA ASN A 287 25.99 -44.39 -63.35
C ASN A 287 25.67 -42.90 -63.62
N VAL A 288 25.56 -42.08 -62.57
CA VAL A 288 25.42 -40.62 -62.72
C VAL A 288 26.69 -40.05 -63.38
N PRO A 289 26.60 -39.37 -64.55
CA PRO A 289 27.76 -38.77 -65.18
C PRO A 289 28.40 -37.70 -64.29
N ARG A 290 29.74 -37.63 -64.25
CA ARG A 290 30.49 -36.70 -63.39
C ARG A 290 30.04 -35.24 -63.52
N ARG A 291 29.72 -34.79 -64.74
CA ARG A 291 29.20 -33.44 -65.02
C ARG A 291 27.88 -33.11 -64.30
N HIS A 292 27.07 -34.11 -63.94
CA HIS A 292 25.79 -33.93 -63.24
C HIS A 292 25.88 -34.12 -61.72
N ALA A 293 27.04 -34.54 -61.19
CA ALA A 293 27.22 -34.78 -59.76
C ALA A 293 27.01 -33.51 -58.92
N HIS A 294 27.45 -32.34 -59.43
CA HIS A 294 27.22 -31.05 -58.77
C HIS A 294 25.72 -30.74 -58.62
N THR A 295 24.95 -30.88 -59.71
CA THR A 295 23.49 -30.64 -59.70
C THR A 295 22.77 -31.59 -58.75
N VAL A 296 23.23 -32.84 -58.63
CA VAL A 296 22.69 -33.79 -57.65
C VAL A 296 22.99 -33.34 -56.22
N ARG A 297 24.23 -32.93 -55.91
CA ARG A 297 24.60 -32.40 -54.58
C ARG A 297 23.78 -31.17 -54.22
N GLN A 298 23.65 -30.22 -55.13
CA GLN A 298 22.86 -29.01 -54.92
C GLN A 298 21.39 -29.36 -54.61
N SER A 299 20.79 -30.28 -55.37
CA SER A 299 19.42 -30.72 -55.14
C SER A 299 19.23 -31.43 -53.79
N LEU A 300 20.24 -32.14 -53.30
CA LEU A 300 20.21 -32.73 -51.95
C LEU A 300 20.31 -31.65 -50.85
N ARG A 301 21.17 -30.64 -51.05
CA ARG A 301 21.33 -29.49 -50.13
C ARG A 301 20.06 -28.64 -50.04
N GLU A 302 19.40 -28.37 -51.17
CA GLU A 302 18.11 -27.69 -51.23
C GLU A 302 17.03 -28.43 -50.43
N LYS A 303 17.12 -29.77 -50.39
CA LYS A 303 16.26 -30.61 -49.54
C LYS A 303 16.72 -30.70 -48.09
N GLY A 304 17.77 -29.98 -47.69
CA GLY A 304 18.34 -29.99 -46.33
C GLY A 304 19.30 -31.15 -46.03
N ILE A 305 19.71 -31.94 -47.04
CA ILE A 305 20.68 -33.03 -46.88
C ILE A 305 22.07 -32.51 -47.27
N ASN A 306 22.80 -32.01 -46.28
CA ASN A 306 24.10 -31.38 -46.46
C ASN A 306 25.23 -32.41 -46.59
N VAL A 307 25.39 -32.93 -47.81
CA VAL A 307 26.54 -33.78 -48.22
C VAL A 307 27.81 -32.94 -48.46
N ALA A 308 28.98 -33.55 -48.28
CA ALA A 308 30.29 -32.92 -48.50
C ALA A 308 30.47 -32.45 -49.97
N ASP A 309 31.37 -31.50 -50.20
CA ASP A 309 31.59 -30.92 -51.54
C ASP A 309 32.15 -31.93 -52.55
N ASP A 310 32.92 -32.89 -52.07
CA ASP A 310 33.51 -34.00 -52.83
C ASP A 310 32.63 -35.27 -52.84
N TRP A 311 31.45 -35.22 -52.20
CA TRP A 311 30.53 -36.36 -52.13
C TRP A 311 30.16 -36.86 -53.53
N ARG A 312 30.21 -38.19 -53.70
CA ARG A 312 29.94 -38.88 -54.96
C ARG A 312 28.53 -39.46 -54.94
N PRO A 313 27.78 -39.44 -56.07
CA PRO A 313 26.41 -39.97 -56.15
C PRO A 313 26.19 -41.40 -55.66
N ASN A 314 27.23 -42.24 -55.66
CA ASN A 314 27.21 -43.63 -55.17
C ASN A 314 27.71 -43.80 -53.72
N ASP A 315 28.19 -42.75 -53.07
CA ASP A 315 28.65 -42.79 -51.68
C ASP A 315 27.46 -42.82 -50.71
N ARG A 316 26.97 -44.02 -50.45
CA ARG A 316 25.87 -44.25 -49.50
C ARG A 316 26.25 -43.91 -48.07
N ALA A 317 27.51 -44.09 -47.67
CA ALA A 317 27.95 -43.84 -46.30
C ALA A 317 27.93 -42.33 -45.99
N GLY A 318 28.52 -41.50 -46.86
CA GLY A 318 28.50 -40.05 -46.72
C GLY A 318 27.07 -39.47 -46.81
N PHE A 319 26.19 -40.07 -47.62
CA PHE A 319 24.78 -39.70 -47.67
C PHE A 319 24.07 -40.00 -46.33
N ASN A 320 24.25 -41.21 -45.79
CA ASN A 320 23.65 -41.62 -44.53
C ASN A 320 24.09 -40.75 -43.36
N GLN A 321 25.36 -40.33 -43.34
CA GLN A 321 25.89 -39.36 -42.36
C GLN A 321 25.22 -37.99 -42.49
N ALA A 322 25.05 -37.48 -43.72
CA ALA A 322 24.38 -36.21 -43.96
C ALA A 322 22.90 -36.23 -43.50
N VAL A 323 22.20 -37.33 -43.76
CA VAL A 323 20.81 -37.54 -43.29
C VAL A 323 20.76 -37.62 -41.76
N ALA A 324 21.66 -38.37 -41.13
CA ALA A 324 21.70 -38.47 -39.66
C ALA A 324 21.90 -37.10 -38.99
N ARG A 325 22.83 -36.28 -39.51
CA ARG A 325 23.04 -34.90 -39.03
C ARG A 325 21.78 -34.05 -39.17
N ARG A 326 21.09 -34.12 -40.31
CA ARG A 326 19.83 -33.39 -40.53
C ARG A 326 18.77 -33.82 -39.50
N VAL A 327 18.57 -35.12 -39.31
CA VAL A 327 17.58 -35.66 -38.35
C VAL A 327 17.89 -35.17 -36.93
N GLN A 328 19.16 -35.23 -36.51
CA GLN A 328 19.59 -34.75 -35.19
C GLN A 328 19.35 -33.24 -35.01
N LEU A 329 19.69 -32.42 -36.02
CA LEU A 329 19.45 -30.98 -35.97
C LEU A 329 17.95 -30.65 -35.88
N GLN A 330 17.13 -31.31 -36.68
CA GLN A 330 15.68 -31.12 -36.69
C GLN A 330 15.04 -31.59 -35.37
N ALA A 331 15.50 -32.71 -34.81
CA ALA A 331 15.06 -33.19 -33.51
C ALA A 331 15.44 -32.18 -32.42
N ARG A 332 16.68 -31.66 -32.44
CA ARG A 332 17.17 -30.66 -31.48
C ARG A 332 16.38 -29.36 -31.54
N SER A 333 16.11 -28.85 -32.75
CA SER A 333 15.33 -27.61 -32.91
C SER A 333 13.89 -27.78 -32.43
N THR A 334 13.26 -28.91 -32.76
CA THR A 334 11.89 -29.22 -32.32
C THR A 334 11.80 -29.35 -30.81
N TYR A 335 12.78 -30.02 -30.19
CA TYR A 335 12.83 -30.17 -28.73
C TYR A 335 13.07 -28.83 -28.03
N ALA A 336 14.04 -28.04 -28.49
CA ALA A 336 14.30 -26.70 -27.95
C ALA A 336 13.07 -25.79 -28.07
N ALA A 337 12.36 -25.84 -29.20
CA ALA A 337 11.12 -25.09 -29.40
C ALA A 337 9.97 -25.56 -28.50
N GLY A 338 10.01 -26.80 -27.98
CA GLY A 338 9.03 -27.32 -27.02
C GLY A 338 9.28 -26.86 -25.58
N LEU A 339 10.45 -26.31 -25.28
CA LEU A 339 10.83 -25.83 -23.94
C LEU A 339 10.45 -24.36 -23.71
N VAL A 340 9.47 -23.79 -24.41
CA VAL A 340 9.13 -22.34 -24.39
C VAL A 340 8.98 -21.75 -22.99
N SER A 341 8.53 -22.54 -22.01
CA SER A 341 8.36 -22.11 -20.62
C SER A 341 9.68 -21.98 -19.83
N VAL A 342 10.78 -22.47 -20.39
CA VAL A 342 12.11 -22.46 -19.80
C VAL A 342 13.09 -21.99 -20.86
N ASP A 343 13.50 -20.73 -20.80
CA ASP A 343 14.35 -20.04 -21.78
C ASP A 343 15.82 -20.56 -21.81
N ARG A 344 16.03 -21.85 -21.53
CA ARG A 344 17.32 -22.55 -21.51
C ARG A 344 17.16 -24.02 -21.88
N TRP A 345 18.20 -24.58 -22.48
CA TRP A 345 18.30 -26.01 -22.77
C TRP A 345 18.29 -26.84 -21.47
N ILE A 346 17.41 -27.83 -21.39
CA ILE A 346 17.42 -28.88 -20.37
C ILE A 346 17.72 -30.19 -21.08
N ASP A 347 18.68 -30.94 -20.56
CA ASP A 347 19.03 -32.24 -21.14
C ASP A 347 17.83 -33.20 -21.14
N PRO A 348 17.60 -33.97 -22.21
CA PRO A 348 16.51 -34.94 -22.28
C PRO A 348 16.80 -36.16 -21.38
N GLY A 349 15.73 -36.79 -20.88
CA GLY A 349 15.79 -38.05 -20.15
C GLY A 349 16.00 -37.90 -18.64
N LEU A 350 15.94 -36.69 -18.11
CA LEU A 350 16.03 -36.46 -16.67
C LEU A 350 14.82 -37.05 -15.96
N ALA A 351 15.10 -37.73 -14.84
CA ALA A 351 14.06 -38.13 -13.91
C ALA A 351 13.44 -36.90 -13.24
N ARG A 352 12.23 -37.04 -12.70
CA ARG A 352 11.46 -35.92 -12.10
C ARG A 352 12.30 -35.11 -11.11
N ALA A 353 12.93 -35.74 -10.13
CA ALA A 353 13.76 -35.03 -9.14
C ALA A 353 14.91 -34.23 -9.80
N GLN A 354 15.55 -34.77 -10.84
CA GLN A 354 16.64 -34.11 -11.57
C GLN A 354 16.15 -32.94 -12.43
N PHE A 355 14.94 -33.05 -12.98
CA PHE A 355 14.28 -31.95 -13.69
C PHE A 355 13.96 -30.80 -12.74
N PHE A 356 13.36 -31.09 -11.59
CA PHE A 356 13.05 -30.08 -10.59
C PHE A 356 14.32 -29.44 -10.00
N ALA A 357 15.44 -30.16 -9.94
CA ALA A 357 16.73 -29.62 -9.49
C ALA A 357 17.40 -28.65 -10.50
N GLN A 358 16.89 -28.53 -11.73
CA GLN A 358 17.46 -27.60 -12.70
C GLN A 358 17.27 -26.15 -12.26
N LEU A 359 18.32 -25.34 -12.34
CA LEU A 359 18.28 -23.94 -11.90
C LEU A 359 17.15 -23.11 -12.52
N PRO A 360 16.82 -23.21 -13.83
CA PRO A 360 15.69 -22.49 -14.40
C PRO A 360 14.34 -22.89 -13.80
N ILE A 361 14.17 -24.18 -13.45
CA ILE A 361 12.95 -24.69 -12.81
C ILE A 361 12.86 -24.22 -11.37
N GLN A 362 13.97 -24.30 -10.62
CA GLN A 362 14.06 -23.78 -9.25
C GLN A 362 13.77 -22.27 -9.20
N ASN A 363 14.34 -21.48 -10.11
CA ASN A 363 14.09 -20.04 -10.17
C ASN A 363 12.61 -19.75 -10.42
N LYS A 364 12.02 -20.38 -11.45
CA LYS A 364 10.58 -20.24 -11.73
C LYS A 364 9.73 -20.62 -10.51
N TRP A 365 10.10 -21.68 -9.80
CA TRP A 365 9.35 -22.14 -8.63
C TRP A 365 9.46 -21.18 -7.45
N ARG A 366 10.66 -20.66 -7.17
CA ARG A 366 10.86 -19.64 -6.12
C ARG A 366 10.12 -18.35 -6.44
N ASP A 367 10.16 -17.91 -7.68
CA ASP A 367 9.49 -16.68 -8.12
C ASP A 367 7.97 -16.80 -7.90
N ALA A 368 7.39 -17.96 -8.22
CA ALA A 368 5.97 -18.24 -8.00
C ALA A 368 5.56 -18.25 -6.51
N LEU A 369 6.51 -18.52 -5.60
CA LEU A 369 6.28 -18.58 -4.16
C LEU A 369 6.87 -17.38 -3.38
N HIS A 370 7.45 -16.42 -4.09
CA HIS A 370 8.19 -15.29 -3.51
C HIS A 370 9.21 -15.74 -2.45
N LEU A 371 10.04 -16.72 -2.82
CA LEU A 371 11.06 -17.30 -1.94
C LEU A 371 12.46 -16.74 -2.22
N PRO A 372 13.30 -16.59 -1.19
CA PRO A 372 14.70 -16.23 -1.34
C PRO A 372 15.47 -17.23 -2.21
N TYR A 373 16.45 -16.73 -2.98
CA TYR A 373 17.23 -17.54 -3.92
C TYR A 373 17.98 -18.73 -3.28
N LEU A 374 18.29 -18.64 -1.98
CA LEU A 374 18.98 -19.66 -1.20
C LEU A 374 18.11 -20.87 -0.85
N ILE A 375 16.78 -20.74 -0.96
CA ILE A 375 15.85 -21.83 -0.64
C ILE A 375 15.84 -22.84 -1.77
N THR A 376 16.05 -24.12 -1.46
CA THR A 376 15.97 -25.20 -2.45
C THR A 376 14.67 -25.96 -2.28
N LEU A 377 13.86 -26.01 -3.32
CA LEU A 377 12.57 -26.69 -3.29
C LEU A 377 12.73 -28.13 -3.77
N GLN A 378 12.23 -29.07 -2.99
CA GLN A 378 12.14 -30.47 -3.38
C GLN A 378 10.68 -30.79 -3.72
N PRO A 379 10.42 -31.64 -4.72
CA PRO A 379 9.07 -32.12 -4.95
C PRO A 379 8.60 -33.00 -3.78
N ASP A 380 7.28 -32.98 -3.54
CA ASP A 380 6.58 -33.90 -2.64
C ASP A 380 7.01 -33.82 -1.16
N LEU A 381 7.48 -32.65 -0.71
CA LEU A 381 7.66 -32.36 0.72
C LEU A 381 6.36 -32.62 1.51
N SER A 382 6.49 -33.28 2.66
CA SER A 382 5.42 -33.34 3.66
C SER A 382 5.22 -31.96 4.30
N PRO A 383 4.08 -31.69 4.97
CA PRO A 383 3.87 -30.41 5.65
C PRO A 383 5.02 -30.06 6.61
N GLY A 384 5.46 -31.02 7.45
CA GLY A 384 6.59 -30.81 8.37
C GLY A 384 7.93 -30.63 7.64
N GLY A 385 8.13 -31.32 6.51
CA GLY A 385 9.32 -31.14 5.68
C GLY A 385 9.37 -29.76 5.03
N PHE A 386 8.24 -29.28 4.52
CA PHE A 386 8.09 -27.92 3.99
C PHE A 386 8.32 -26.88 5.07
N GLU A 387 7.74 -27.07 6.27
CA GLU A 387 7.92 -26.12 7.36
C GLU A 387 9.42 -25.97 7.72
N GLN A 388 10.12 -27.08 7.89
CA GLN A 388 11.52 -27.09 8.34
C GLN A 388 12.51 -26.62 7.28
N THR A 389 12.27 -26.94 6.00
CA THR A 389 13.25 -26.72 4.92
C THR A 389 12.95 -25.51 4.04
N VAL A 390 11.71 -25.03 4.03
CA VAL A 390 11.26 -23.92 3.19
C VAL A 390 10.75 -22.78 4.06
N TYR A 391 9.70 -23.00 4.86
CA TYR A 391 9.01 -21.93 5.57
C TYR A 391 9.91 -21.27 6.64
N ARG A 392 10.41 -22.02 7.63
CA ARG A 392 11.24 -21.48 8.72
C ARG A 392 12.54 -20.83 8.22
N PRO A 393 13.29 -21.41 7.27
CA PRO A 393 14.46 -20.74 6.69
C PRO A 393 14.10 -19.45 5.94
N THR A 394 12.93 -19.41 5.30
CA THR A 394 12.43 -18.19 4.64
C THR A 394 12.11 -17.11 5.66
N ILE A 395 11.36 -17.43 6.73
CA ILE A 395 11.08 -16.50 7.83
C ILE A 395 12.37 -15.95 8.44
N SER A 396 13.36 -16.82 8.69
CA SER A 396 14.64 -16.39 9.26
C SER A 396 15.43 -15.49 8.30
N TYR A 397 15.36 -15.73 6.98
CA TYR A 397 15.96 -14.84 5.98
C TYR A 397 15.25 -13.48 5.93
N ASP A 398 13.92 -13.48 5.84
CA ASP A 398 13.10 -12.26 5.79
C ASP A 398 13.36 -11.41 7.06
N ALA A 399 13.45 -12.05 8.22
CA ALA A 399 13.79 -11.40 9.49
C ALA A 399 15.17 -10.74 9.46
N LYS A 400 16.19 -11.41 8.91
CA LYS A 400 17.53 -10.84 8.77
C LYS A 400 17.54 -9.63 7.84
N GLN A 401 16.82 -9.70 6.71
CA GLN A 401 16.66 -8.56 5.81
C GLN A 401 15.98 -7.37 6.52
N LEU A 402 14.93 -7.64 7.30
CA LEU A 402 14.27 -6.61 8.09
C LEU A 402 15.18 -5.99 9.16
N ILE A 403 16.04 -6.77 9.81
CA ILE A 403 17.05 -6.27 10.75
C ILE A 403 18.05 -5.35 10.01
N GLU A 404 18.58 -5.79 8.87
CA GLU A 404 19.51 -5.02 8.06
C GLU A 404 18.88 -3.72 7.50
N ASP A 405 17.57 -3.72 7.26
CA ASP A 405 16.85 -2.56 6.75
C ASP A 405 16.38 -1.59 7.84
N ARG A 406 15.95 -2.11 8.99
CA ARG A 406 15.23 -1.33 10.01
C ARG A 406 16.03 -1.12 11.30
N LEU A 407 16.93 -2.04 11.65
CA LEU A 407 17.72 -1.98 12.87
C LEU A 407 19.16 -1.54 12.59
N VAL A 408 19.28 -0.34 12.01
CA VAL A 408 20.57 0.28 11.68
C VAL A 408 20.87 1.47 12.59
N ASP A 409 22.11 1.95 12.54
CA ASP A 409 22.50 3.18 13.22
C ASP A 409 21.56 4.34 12.79
N PRO A 410 21.02 5.15 13.74
CA PRO A 410 20.13 6.28 13.44
C PRO A 410 20.66 7.20 12.35
N GLN A 411 21.98 7.39 12.24
CA GLN A 411 22.59 8.24 11.21
C GLN A 411 22.31 7.76 9.78
N ASN A 412 21.99 6.48 9.55
CA ASN A 412 21.58 5.99 8.24
C ASN A 412 20.21 6.52 7.79
N TYR A 413 19.40 7.02 8.73
CA TYR A 413 18.08 7.61 8.47
C TYR A 413 18.10 9.14 8.26
N ARG A 414 19.28 9.77 8.41
CA ARG A 414 19.44 11.21 8.13
C ARG A 414 19.11 11.52 6.67
N ASP A 415 18.86 12.78 6.35
CA ASP A 415 18.62 13.17 4.97
C ASP A 415 19.79 12.76 4.06
N ARG A 416 19.47 12.10 2.94
CA ARG A 416 20.42 11.47 2.00
C ARG A 416 21.23 10.30 2.56
N GLY A 417 20.89 9.78 3.74
CA GLY A 417 21.39 8.50 4.24
C GLY A 417 20.79 7.31 3.47
N GLU A 418 21.42 6.14 3.60
CA GLU A 418 21.01 4.92 2.88
C GLU A 418 19.57 4.51 3.17
N LYS A 419 19.12 4.66 4.43
CA LYS A 419 17.78 4.28 4.89
C LYS A 419 16.86 5.50 5.06
N ALA A 420 17.22 6.67 4.52
CA ALA A 420 16.47 7.92 4.68
C ALA A 420 14.97 7.79 4.29
N GLN A 421 14.69 7.09 3.19
CA GLN A 421 13.33 6.93 2.68
C GLN A 421 12.49 6.04 3.61
N ILE A 422 13.02 4.89 4.04
CA ILE A 422 12.36 3.99 5.00
C ILE A 422 12.01 4.73 6.29
N GLY A 423 12.94 5.54 6.80
CA GLY A 423 12.73 6.35 8.01
C GLY A 423 11.62 7.40 7.83
N ARG A 424 11.62 8.14 6.73
CA ARG A 424 10.59 9.16 6.43
C ARG A 424 9.22 8.54 6.24
N ASP A 425 9.15 7.42 5.51
CA ASP A 425 7.88 6.72 5.23
C ASP A 425 7.33 6.07 6.50
N SER A 426 8.20 5.49 7.33
CA SER A 426 7.78 4.94 8.63
C SER A 426 7.29 6.05 9.55
N TYR A 427 8.02 7.18 9.66
CA TYR A 427 7.58 8.32 10.46
C TYR A 427 6.24 8.86 9.98
N ARG A 428 6.06 9.02 8.67
CA ARG A 428 4.80 9.44 8.05
C ARG A 428 3.65 8.49 8.38
N ALA A 429 3.87 7.17 8.23
CA ALA A 429 2.86 6.14 8.50
C ALA A 429 2.35 6.18 9.96
N LEU A 430 3.22 6.58 10.90
CA LEU A 430 2.85 6.71 12.31
C LEU A 430 2.10 8.01 12.64
N ILE A 431 2.53 9.15 12.10
CA ILE A 431 1.94 10.46 12.50
C ILE A 431 0.64 10.78 11.76
N VAL A 432 0.50 10.33 10.51
CA VAL A 432 -0.57 10.79 9.62
C VAL A 432 -1.96 10.35 10.08
N PRO A 433 -2.21 9.06 10.38
CA PRO A 433 -3.53 8.62 10.83
C PRO A 433 -3.99 9.38 12.07
N MET A 434 -3.07 9.67 12.99
CA MET A 434 -3.32 10.43 14.21
C MET A 434 -3.76 11.87 13.95
N ILE A 435 -3.01 12.58 13.11
CA ILE A 435 -3.34 13.96 12.74
C ILE A 435 -4.70 14.00 12.03
N ALA A 436 -4.95 13.05 11.13
CA ALA A 436 -6.23 12.91 10.45
C ALA A 436 -7.37 12.65 11.45
N LEU A 437 -7.17 11.78 12.44
CA LEU A 437 -8.16 11.40 13.45
C LEU A 437 -8.52 12.59 14.34
N LEU A 438 -7.52 13.34 14.78
CA LEU A 438 -7.70 14.54 15.59
C LEU A 438 -8.50 15.61 14.83
N PHE A 439 -8.09 15.95 13.60
CA PHE A 439 -8.81 16.95 12.80
C PHE A 439 -10.21 16.50 12.42
N SER A 440 -10.41 15.21 12.13
CA SER A 440 -11.71 14.61 11.87
C SER A 440 -12.65 14.79 13.06
N LEU A 441 -12.21 14.42 14.27
CA LEU A 441 -13.01 14.59 15.49
C LEU A 441 -13.33 16.06 15.79
N LEU A 442 -12.33 16.95 15.74
CA LEU A 442 -12.54 18.39 15.98
C LEU A 442 -13.50 19.00 14.95
N GLY A 443 -13.39 18.59 13.68
CA GLY A 443 -14.32 18.95 12.62
C GLY A 443 -15.74 18.47 12.92
N ALA A 444 -15.90 17.19 13.26
CA ALA A 444 -17.19 16.59 13.59
C ALA A 444 -17.88 17.32 14.76
N PHE A 445 -17.18 17.56 15.89
CA PHE A 445 -17.75 18.29 17.03
C PHE A 445 -18.15 19.73 16.66
N THR A 446 -17.31 20.43 15.90
CA THR A 446 -17.63 21.78 15.42
C THR A 446 -18.92 21.78 14.59
N HIS A 447 -19.08 20.80 13.72
CA HIS A 447 -20.26 20.67 12.86
C HIS A 447 -21.50 20.15 13.58
N ILE A 448 -21.36 19.31 14.61
CA ILE A 448 -22.46 18.92 15.52
C ILE A 448 -23.03 20.16 16.21
N PHE A 449 -22.17 21.00 16.80
CA PHE A 449 -22.62 22.26 17.41
C PHE A 449 -23.31 23.18 16.39
N LYS A 450 -22.77 23.24 15.17
CA LYS A 450 -23.34 24.03 14.09
C LYS A 450 -24.73 23.53 13.67
N CYS A 451 -24.92 22.21 13.58
CA CYS A 451 -26.24 21.59 13.35
C CYS A 451 -27.22 21.97 14.46
N LEU A 452 -26.82 21.86 15.73
CA LEU A 452 -27.66 22.29 16.85
C LEU A 452 -28.03 23.77 16.71
N GLY A 453 -27.06 24.62 16.38
CA GLY A 453 -27.27 26.04 16.13
C GLY A 453 -28.25 26.34 14.99
N PHE A 454 -28.15 25.62 13.87
CA PHE A 454 -29.09 25.78 12.76
C PHE A 454 -30.49 25.27 13.13
N PHE A 455 -30.57 24.11 13.78
CA PHE A 455 -31.83 23.58 14.28
C PHE A 455 -32.52 24.57 15.22
N THR A 456 -31.83 25.09 16.23
CA THR A 456 -32.40 26.11 17.12
C THR A 456 -32.84 27.36 16.36
N ARG A 457 -32.06 27.81 15.36
CA ARG A 457 -32.44 28.96 14.52
C ARG A 457 -33.66 28.74 13.63
N THR A 458 -34.01 27.50 13.31
CA THR A 458 -35.29 27.21 12.63
C THR A 458 -36.49 27.36 13.56
N LEU A 459 -36.30 27.21 14.88
CA LEU A 459 -37.35 27.30 15.88
C LEU A 459 -37.47 28.71 16.49
N CYS A 460 -36.34 29.33 16.83
CA CYS A 460 -36.30 30.63 17.49
C CYS A 460 -35.05 31.45 17.12
N TYR A 461 -35.13 32.77 17.33
CA TYR A 461 -33.98 33.65 17.12
C TYR A 461 -32.99 33.51 18.28
N VAL A 462 -31.71 33.28 17.95
CA VAL A 462 -30.63 33.19 18.92
C VAL A 462 -29.69 34.39 18.77
N PRO A 463 -29.57 35.26 19.80
CA PRO A 463 -28.66 36.39 19.76
C PRO A 463 -27.20 35.94 19.52
N PRO A 464 -26.40 36.64 18.70
CA PRO A 464 -25.01 36.25 18.41
C PRO A 464 -24.13 36.08 19.65
N ARG A 465 -24.32 36.91 20.68
CA ARG A 465 -23.57 36.79 21.94
C ARG A 465 -23.87 35.48 22.68
N LEU A 466 -25.15 35.11 22.74
CA LEU A 466 -25.57 33.86 23.38
C LEU A 466 -25.05 32.66 22.58
N TYR A 467 -25.08 32.72 21.24
CA TYR A 467 -24.50 31.69 20.39
C TYR A 467 -22.99 31.51 20.63
N MET A 468 -22.23 32.61 20.73
CA MET A 468 -20.78 32.55 21.01
C MET A 468 -20.48 32.04 22.42
N LEU A 469 -21.28 32.43 23.42
CA LEU A 469 -21.15 31.90 24.78
C LEU A 469 -21.47 30.40 24.84
N ALA A 470 -22.55 29.98 24.17
CA ALA A 470 -22.92 28.57 24.05
C ALA A 470 -21.84 27.76 23.33
N PHE A 471 -21.23 28.32 22.27
CA PHE A 471 -20.11 27.69 21.57
C PHE A 471 -18.88 27.55 22.48
N ALA A 472 -18.51 28.61 23.19
CA ALA A 472 -17.39 28.56 24.12
C ALA A 472 -17.63 27.54 25.25
N GLY A 473 -18.83 27.51 25.81
CA GLY A 473 -19.23 26.50 26.80
C GLY A 473 -19.22 25.08 26.24
N TYR A 474 -19.75 24.87 25.04
CA TYR A 474 -19.71 23.58 24.35
C TYR A 474 -18.27 23.12 24.08
N ALA A 475 -17.42 24.00 23.55
CA ALA A 475 -16.02 23.70 23.27
C ALA A 475 -15.27 23.36 24.57
N LEU A 476 -15.51 24.10 25.66
CA LEU A 476 -14.95 23.79 26.96
C LEU A 476 -15.38 22.39 27.41
N VAL A 477 -16.68 22.08 27.35
CA VAL A 477 -17.22 20.75 27.70
C VAL A 477 -16.59 19.64 26.86
N VAL A 478 -16.55 19.79 25.53
CA VAL A 478 -15.98 18.77 24.63
C VAL A 478 -14.50 18.53 24.90
N LEU A 479 -13.74 19.58 25.24
CA LEU A 479 -12.30 19.47 25.50
C LEU A 479 -11.99 18.95 26.90
N THR A 480 -12.80 19.27 27.91
CA THR A 480 -12.49 18.93 29.31
C THR A 480 -13.24 17.71 29.83
N VAL A 481 -14.50 17.50 29.44
CA VAL A 481 -15.31 16.41 30.02
C VAL A 481 -14.73 15.02 29.76
N PRO A 482 -14.26 14.68 28.55
CA PRO A 482 -13.62 13.37 28.32
C PRO A 482 -12.44 13.09 29.25
N MET A 483 -11.71 14.14 29.66
CA MET A 483 -10.52 14.03 30.53
C MET A 483 -10.83 13.53 31.94
N TYR A 484 -12.08 13.61 32.40
CA TYR A 484 -12.48 13.18 33.74
C TYR A 484 -12.77 11.68 33.84
N TRP A 485 -12.83 10.95 32.72
CA TRP A 485 -13.04 9.50 32.73
C TRP A 485 -11.80 8.77 32.24
N THR A 486 -11.56 7.60 32.80
CA THR A 486 -10.52 6.69 32.36
C THR A 486 -11.15 5.50 31.66
N ASN A 487 -10.34 4.81 30.87
CA ASN A 487 -10.67 3.53 30.27
C ASN A 487 -9.48 2.57 30.42
N LYS A 488 -9.72 1.30 30.06
CA LYS A 488 -8.72 0.23 30.15
C LYS A 488 -7.37 0.58 29.51
N VAL A 489 -7.34 1.40 28.45
CA VAL A 489 -6.12 1.83 27.77
C VAL A 489 -5.40 2.92 28.56
N THR A 490 -6.11 3.97 28.95
CA THR A 490 -5.52 5.14 29.63
C THR A 490 -5.06 4.85 31.06
N GLU A 491 -5.51 3.73 31.62
CA GLU A 491 -5.08 3.22 32.93
C GLU A 491 -3.81 2.35 32.86
N GLN A 492 -3.37 1.96 31.66
CA GLN A 492 -2.20 1.10 31.52
C GLN A 492 -0.94 1.80 32.02
N PRO A 493 -0.10 1.13 32.84
CA PRO A 493 1.15 1.70 33.32
C PRO A 493 2.04 2.26 32.20
N LEU A 494 2.13 1.53 31.07
CA LEU A 494 2.90 1.98 29.92
C LEU A 494 2.33 3.27 29.31
N PHE A 495 1.01 3.40 29.22
CA PHE A 495 0.39 4.62 28.69
C PHE A 495 0.71 5.84 29.56
N LEU A 496 0.61 5.67 30.88
CA LEU A 496 0.88 6.75 31.85
C LEU A 496 2.36 7.16 31.84
N ASP A 497 3.27 6.18 31.79
CA ASP A 497 4.71 6.42 31.71
C ASP A 497 5.08 7.17 30.43
N LEU A 498 4.61 6.70 29.28
CA LEU A 498 4.84 7.37 27.99
C LEU A 498 4.21 8.77 27.94
N LYS A 499 3.05 8.98 28.56
CA LYS A 499 2.41 10.30 28.68
C LYS A 499 3.32 11.26 29.46
N GLN A 500 3.87 10.79 30.58
CA GLN A 500 4.77 11.58 31.43
C GLN A 500 6.09 11.88 30.72
N GLN A 501 6.70 10.89 30.06
CA GLN A 501 7.94 11.04 29.30
C GLN A 501 7.80 11.99 28.12
N ASN A 502 6.70 11.92 27.36
CA ASN A 502 6.45 12.87 26.27
C ASN A 502 6.33 14.31 26.78
N GLY A 503 5.62 14.50 27.90
CA GLY A 503 5.45 15.81 28.52
C GLY A 503 6.77 16.41 29.01
N SER A 504 7.71 15.59 29.50
CA SER A 504 9.01 16.05 29.98
C SER A 504 10.03 16.23 28.85
N ALA A 505 10.07 15.35 27.85
CA ALA A 505 11.07 15.34 26.79
C ALA A 505 10.84 16.43 25.72
N LEU A 506 9.59 16.68 25.34
CA LEU A 506 9.22 17.57 24.23
C LEU A 506 8.60 18.90 24.71
N GLY A 507 8.63 19.16 26.02
CA GLY A 507 8.12 20.38 26.63
C GLY A 507 6.63 20.64 26.32
N PRO A 508 6.23 21.90 26.04
CA PRO A 508 4.82 22.25 25.78
C PRO A 508 4.19 21.47 24.62
N MET A 509 4.97 21.13 23.59
CA MET A 509 4.45 20.36 22.44
C MET A 509 4.21 18.90 22.81
N GLY A 510 5.11 18.29 23.58
CA GLY A 510 4.91 16.94 24.14
C GLY A 510 3.67 16.85 24.99
N TRP A 511 3.43 17.86 25.84
CA TRP A 511 2.22 17.95 26.63
C TRP A 511 0.96 17.97 25.77
N ILE A 512 0.94 18.77 24.69
CA ILE A 512 -0.20 18.85 23.76
C ILE A 512 -0.44 17.49 23.09
N ILE A 513 0.62 16.84 22.58
CA ILE A 513 0.52 15.54 21.92
C ILE A 513 -0.06 14.51 22.90
N ALA A 514 0.54 14.39 24.08
CA ALA A 514 0.15 13.38 25.07
C ALA A 514 -1.30 13.56 25.55
N HIS A 515 -1.76 14.81 25.74
CA HIS A 515 -3.16 15.08 26.08
C HIS A 515 -4.11 14.90 24.88
N SER A 516 -3.69 15.22 23.66
CA SER A 516 -4.50 14.97 22.45
C SER A 516 -4.72 13.47 22.23
N VAL A 517 -3.67 12.68 22.47
CA VAL A 517 -3.72 11.21 22.46
C VAL A 517 -4.72 10.70 23.50
N GLN A 518 -4.60 11.12 24.76
CA GLN A 518 -5.52 10.72 25.82
C GLN A 518 -6.97 11.13 25.50
N TRP A 519 -7.18 12.37 25.05
CA TRP A 519 -8.51 12.87 24.68
C TRP A 519 -9.14 11.97 23.62
N THR A 520 -8.37 11.64 22.58
CA THR A 520 -8.84 10.79 21.48
C THR A 520 -9.21 9.40 21.99
N ALA A 521 -8.36 8.80 22.82
CA ALA A 521 -8.61 7.48 23.43
C ALA A 521 -9.87 7.45 24.31
N GLN A 522 -10.21 8.56 24.97
CA GLN A 522 -11.41 8.67 25.81
C GLN A 522 -12.69 8.95 25.01
N VAL A 523 -12.59 9.66 23.89
CA VAL A 523 -13.75 10.01 23.05
C VAL A 523 -14.19 8.85 22.16
N GLN A 524 -13.24 8.11 21.59
CA GLN A 524 -13.51 7.06 20.61
C GLN A 524 -14.47 5.93 21.07
N PRO A 525 -14.44 5.41 22.31
CA PRO A 525 -15.44 4.44 22.79
C PRO A 525 -16.89 4.81 22.53
N VAL A 526 -17.19 6.11 22.65
CA VAL A 526 -18.56 6.62 22.54
C VAL A 526 -18.93 6.85 21.08
N PHE A 527 -18.00 7.40 20.29
CA PHE A 527 -18.27 7.84 18.93
C PHE A 527 -18.10 6.75 17.88
N TYR A 528 -17.11 5.87 18.02
CA TYR A 528 -16.84 4.83 17.02
C TYR A 528 -18.05 3.93 16.74
N PRO A 529 -18.79 3.38 17.73
CA PRO A 529 -19.93 2.51 17.42
C PRO A 529 -21.05 3.23 16.64
N LEU A 530 -21.24 4.52 16.92
CA LEU A 530 -22.19 5.35 16.19
C LEU A 530 -21.71 5.61 14.76
N ASN A 531 -20.44 5.97 14.62
CA ASN A 531 -19.77 6.24 13.35
C ASN A 531 -19.81 5.02 12.42
N GLU A 532 -19.51 3.83 12.96
CA GLU A 532 -19.52 2.58 12.22
C GLU A 532 -20.93 2.18 11.79
N ARG A 533 -21.94 2.41 12.65
CA ARG A 533 -23.34 2.18 12.28
C ARG A 533 -23.78 3.08 11.13
N VAL A 534 -23.41 4.36 11.15
CA VAL A 534 -23.65 5.29 10.04
C VAL A 534 -22.97 4.80 8.77
N ARG A 535 -21.71 4.37 8.85
CA ARG A 535 -20.95 3.85 7.70
C ARG A 535 -21.64 2.64 7.06
N GLN A 536 -22.03 1.66 7.87
CA GLN A 536 -22.61 0.41 7.37
C GLN A 536 -24.04 0.60 6.88
N GLN A 537 -24.88 1.30 7.63
CA GLN A 537 -26.32 1.38 7.35
C GLN A 537 -26.69 2.52 6.40
N LEU A 538 -26.02 3.67 6.46
CA LEU A 538 -26.39 4.86 5.68
C LEU A 538 -25.48 5.09 4.47
N LEU A 539 -24.22 4.64 4.55
CA LEU A 539 -23.24 4.81 3.45
C LEU A 539 -22.91 3.50 2.73
N GLY A 540 -23.66 2.43 2.98
CA GLY A 540 -23.49 1.14 2.29
C GLY A 540 -22.11 0.50 2.49
N GLY A 541 -21.45 0.77 3.62
CA GLY A 541 -20.15 0.18 3.93
C GLY A 541 -18.96 0.84 3.21
N LEU A 542 -19.08 2.11 2.79
CA LEU A 542 -18.04 2.87 2.09
C LEU A 542 -16.63 2.64 2.69
N THR A 543 -15.68 2.33 1.80
CA THR A 543 -14.33 1.87 2.16
C THR A 543 -13.28 2.97 2.18
N TYR A 544 -13.52 4.10 1.51
CA TYR A 544 -12.56 5.20 1.39
C TYR A 544 -11.19 4.75 0.84
N GLY A 545 -11.19 3.78 -0.07
CA GLY A 545 -9.96 3.22 -0.65
C GLY A 545 -9.27 2.14 0.20
N TYR A 546 -9.80 1.85 1.39
CA TYR A 546 -9.27 0.79 2.26
C TYR A 546 -10.10 -0.49 2.18
N GLN A 547 -9.48 -1.57 1.70
CA GLN A 547 -10.02 -2.91 1.82
C GLN A 547 -9.39 -3.58 3.04
N PRO A 548 -10.17 -3.94 4.08
CA PRO A 548 -9.65 -4.77 5.16
C PRO A 548 -9.19 -6.11 4.56
N GLN A 549 -7.96 -6.51 4.90
CA GLN A 549 -7.40 -7.80 4.53
C GLN A 549 -7.93 -8.90 5.44
#